data_AF-A0A1V5ILP1-F1
#
_entry.id   AF-A0A1V5ILP1-F1
#
_cell.length_a   1.000
_cell.length_b   1.000
_cell.length_c   1.000
_cell.angle_alpha   90.00
_cell.angle_beta   90.00
_cell.angle_gamma   90.00
#
_symmetry.space_group_name_H-M   'P 1'
#
loop_
_entity.id
_entity.type
_entity.pdbx_description
1 polymer ?
#
loop_
_entity_poly.entity_id
_entity_poly.type
_entity_poly.pdbx_seq_one_letter_code
_entity_poly.pdbx_strand_id
1 'polypeptide(L)'
;MTGAMLKPRTYGVGRICAVEGCGTRLSAYNPSDVCALHGGAWQEERHHGARKAAQREEMARRCAFDLCGREFTTTNPARKYCSDACRMRAFQARVMEARRAQIEATPIRRAS
;
A
#
# COMPACT_ATOMS: atom_id res chain seq x y z
N MET A 1 15.34 -35.26 1.10
CA MET A 1 14.03 -34.95 1.69
C MET A 1 13.15 -34.35 0.60
N THR A 2 12.43 -35.18 -0.15
CA THR A 2 11.55 -34.73 -1.25
C THR A 2 10.28 -34.13 -0.65
N GLY A 3 10.18 -32.81 -0.67
CA GLY A 3 8.96 -32.08 -0.30
C GLY A 3 7.85 -32.41 -1.30
N ALA A 4 6.92 -33.27 -0.89
CA ALA A 4 5.72 -33.54 -1.66
C ALA A 4 4.90 -32.25 -1.77
N MET A 5 4.78 -31.71 -2.98
CA MET A 5 3.83 -30.63 -3.28
C MET A 5 2.42 -31.14 -2.97
N LEU A 6 1.81 -30.65 -1.89
CA LEU A 6 0.44 -31.00 -1.52
C LEU A 6 -0.51 -30.55 -2.64
N LYS A 7 -1.17 -31.51 -3.29
CA LYS A 7 -2.19 -31.20 -4.31
C LYS A 7 -3.33 -30.40 -3.64
N PRO A 8 -3.84 -29.33 -4.29
CA PRO A 8 -4.94 -28.56 -3.75
C PRO A 8 -6.18 -29.46 -3.61
N ARG A 9 -6.77 -29.46 -2.41
CA ARG A 9 -8.00 -30.19 -2.13
C ARG A 9 -9.14 -29.60 -2.96
N THR A 10 -9.86 -30.47 -3.67
CA THR A 10 -11.12 -30.12 -4.34
C THR A 10 -12.29 -30.72 -3.57
N TYR A 11 -13.40 -29.99 -3.54
CA TYR A 11 -14.60 -30.28 -2.75
C TYR A 11 -15.80 -30.67 -3.64
N GLY A 12 -15.54 -31.00 -4.91
CA GLY A 12 -16.55 -31.42 -5.87
C GLY A 12 -17.15 -30.28 -6.70
N VAL A 13 -17.49 -30.59 -7.94
CA VAL A 13 -18.10 -29.68 -8.93
C VAL A 13 -19.63 -29.70 -8.82
N GLY A 14 -20.27 -28.59 -9.18
CA GLY A 14 -21.73 -28.53 -9.33
C GLY A 14 -22.53 -28.32 -8.04
N ARG A 15 -21.87 -28.19 -6.88
CA ARG A 15 -22.53 -27.84 -5.61
C ARG A 15 -23.22 -26.47 -5.70
N ILE A 16 -24.33 -26.31 -4.99
CA ILE A 16 -25.10 -25.07 -4.90
C ILE A 16 -25.06 -24.59 -3.44
N CYS A 17 -25.09 -23.28 -3.25
CA CYS A 17 -25.14 -22.65 -1.94
C CYS A 17 -26.29 -23.21 -1.10
N ALA A 18 -26.02 -23.60 0.15
CA ALA A 18 -26.99 -24.20 1.06
C ALA A 18 -28.03 -23.22 1.63
N VAL A 19 -27.93 -21.92 1.31
CA VAL A 19 -28.90 -20.91 1.77
C VAL A 19 -30.17 -20.98 0.93
N GLU A 20 -31.32 -21.10 1.58
CA GLU A 20 -32.63 -21.15 0.94
C GLU A 20 -32.83 -19.99 -0.04
N GLY A 21 -33.22 -20.32 -1.28
CA GLY A 21 -33.38 -19.34 -2.37
C GLY A 21 -32.09 -18.89 -3.06
N CYS A 22 -30.91 -19.34 -2.62
CA CYS A 22 -29.64 -18.99 -3.25
C CYS A 22 -29.22 -20.01 -4.32
N GLY A 23 -29.36 -19.66 -5.59
CA GLY A 23 -28.96 -20.51 -6.72
C GLY A 23 -27.46 -20.50 -7.06
N THR A 24 -26.60 -19.92 -6.23
CA THR A 24 -25.17 -19.74 -6.58
C THR A 24 -24.43 -21.08 -6.62
N ARG A 25 -23.83 -21.40 -7.77
CA ARG A 25 -22.96 -22.58 -7.93
C ARG A 25 -21.60 -22.35 -7.27
N LEU A 26 -21.20 -23.25 -6.38
CA LEU A 26 -19.95 -23.19 -5.64
C LEU A 26 -18.79 -23.69 -6.49
N SER A 27 -17.64 -23.03 -6.35
CA SER A 27 -16.38 -23.48 -6.94
C SER A 27 -15.97 -24.84 -6.39
N ALA A 28 -15.28 -25.64 -7.22
CA ALA A 28 -14.67 -26.89 -6.81
C ALA A 28 -13.63 -26.72 -5.68
N TYR A 29 -13.14 -25.51 -5.48
CA TYR A 29 -12.16 -25.17 -4.44
C TYR A 29 -12.79 -24.53 -3.20
N ASN A 30 -14.11 -24.28 -3.18
CA ASN A 30 -14.77 -23.67 -2.02
C ASN A 30 -14.93 -24.74 -0.91
N PRO A 31 -14.28 -24.61 0.25
CA PRO A 31 -14.47 -25.58 1.33
C PRO A 31 -15.84 -25.46 2.02
N SER A 32 -16.52 -24.31 1.90
CA SER A 32 -17.82 -24.06 2.49
C SER A 32 -18.96 -24.64 1.63
N ASP A 33 -20.09 -24.89 2.29
CA ASP A 33 -21.40 -25.21 1.74
C ASP A 33 -22.20 -23.97 1.32
N VAL A 34 -21.71 -22.76 1.62
CA VAL A 34 -22.33 -21.50 1.20
C VAL A 34 -21.41 -20.70 0.26
N CYS A 35 -22.00 -19.79 -0.51
CA CYS A 35 -21.25 -18.93 -1.43
C CYS A 35 -20.47 -17.85 -0.66
N ALA A 36 -19.48 -17.21 -1.31
CA ALA A 36 -18.62 -16.21 -0.68
C ALA A 36 -19.40 -15.05 0.00
N LEU A 37 -20.58 -14.70 -0.53
CA LEU A 37 -21.43 -13.65 0.03
C LEU A 37 -22.04 -14.06 1.38
N HIS A 38 -22.46 -15.32 1.51
CA HIS A 38 -23.05 -15.86 2.74
C HIS A 38 -21.99 -16.38 3.72
N GLY A 39 -20.86 -16.88 3.22
CA GLY A 39 -19.76 -17.40 4.02
C GLY A 39 -18.91 -16.33 4.70
N GLY A 40 -19.27 -15.05 4.60
CA GLY A 40 -18.58 -13.96 5.31
C GLY A 40 -17.17 -13.64 4.79
N ALA A 41 -16.67 -14.34 3.77
CA ALA A 41 -15.33 -14.13 3.21
C ALA A 41 -15.08 -12.66 2.79
N TRP A 42 -16.12 -11.98 2.28
CA TRP A 42 -16.05 -10.54 1.95
C TRP A 42 -15.98 -9.63 3.18
N GLN A 43 -16.53 -10.05 4.32
CA GLN A 43 -16.49 -9.28 5.56
C GLN A 43 -15.10 -9.39 6.22
N GLU A 44 -14.49 -10.57 6.19
CA GLU A 44 -13.17 -10.83 6.80
C GLU A 44 -12.06 -9.95 6.21
N GLU A 45 -12.07 -9.73 4.89
CA GLU A 45 -11.08 -8.90 4.20
C GLU A 45 -11.18 -7.42 4.61
N ARG A 46 -12.41 -6.91 4.78
CA ARG A 46 -12.68 -5.56 5.31
C ARG A 46 -12.24 -5.44 6.77
N HIS A 47 -12.46 -6.48 7.58
CA HIS A 47 -12.02 -6.50 8.98
C HIS A 47 -10.49 -6.57 9.10
N HIS A 48 -9.79 -7.29 8.23
CA HIS A 48 -8.33 -7.34 8.24
C HIS A 48 -7.71 -5.97 7.89
N GLY A 49 -8.23 -5.30 6.86
CA GLY A 49 -7.83 -3.94 6.51
C GLY A 49 -8.11 -2.92 7.63
N ALA A 50 -9.28 -2.99 8.24
CA ALA A 50 -9.67 -2.12 9.36
C ALA A 50 -8.81 -2.36 10.62
N ARG A 51 -8.54 -3.63 10.99
CA ARG A 51 -7.63 -3.96 12.09
C ARG A 51 -6.22 -3.47 11.83
N LYS A 52 -5.73 -3.57 10.59
CA LYS A 52 -4.39 -3.11 10.22
C LYS A 52 -4.27 -1.58 10.19
N ALA A 53 -5.35 -0.87 9.86
CA ALA A 53 -5.43 0.58 9.97
C ALA A 53 -5.48 1.03 11.45
N ALA A 54 -6.26 0.34 12.29
CA ALA A 54 -6.39 0.62 13.72
C ALA A 54 -5.10 0.35 14.52
N GLN A 55 -4.23 -0.54 14.04
CA GLN A 55 -2.94 -0.86 14.67
C GLN A 55 -1.81 0.12 14.34
N ARG A 56 -2.00 1.09 13.44
CA ARG A 56 -0.93 2.05 13.14
C ARG A 56 -0.87 3.11 14.23
N GLU A 57 0.19 3.04 15.03
CA GLU A 57 0.50 4.06 16.03
C GLU A 57 0.78 5.41 15.37
N GLU A 58 0.23 6.47 15.96
CA GLU A 58 0.46 7.84 15.52
C GLU A 58 1.84 8.29 16.03
N MET A 59 2.73 8.66 15.11
CA MET A 59 4.07 9.14 15.44
C MET A 59 4.21 10.63 15.15
N ALA A 60 4.78 11.36 16.10
CA ALA A 60 5.24 12.73 15.90
C ALA A 60 6.51 12.72 15.05
N ARG A 61 6.54 13.55 14.01
CA ARG A 61 7.71 13.74 13.13
C ARG A 61 7.91 15.23 12.84
N ARG A 62 9.15 15.60 12.56
CA ARG A 62 9.49 16.95 12.10
C ARG A 62 9.55 16.99 10.57
N CYS A 63 9.02 18.05 9.97
CA CYS A 63 9.03 18.25 8.53
C CYS A 63 10.47 18.33 8.01
N ALA A 64 10.81 17.47 7.05
CA ALA A 64 12.14 17.39 6.45
C ALA A 64 12.43 18.49 5.42
N PHE A 65 11.57 19.50 5.29
CA PHE A 65 11.88 20.68 4.49
C PHE A 65 12.54 21.72 5.39
N ASP A 66 13.78 22.10 5.08
CA ASP A 66 14.63 22.95 5.94
C ASP A 66 13.99 24.29 6.29
N LEU A 67 13.25 24.89 5.35
CA LEU A 67 12.54 26.17 5.58
C LEU A 67 11.20 26.03 6.32
N CYS A 68 10.82 24.81 6.74
CA CYS A 68 9.58 24.56 7.46
C CYS A 68 9.83 24.08 8.89
N GLY A 69 10.46 22.92 9.06
CA GLY A 69 10.79 22.37 10.39
C GLY A 69 9.61 22.14 11.35
N ARG A 70 8.36 22.25 10.89
CA ARG A 70 7.16 22.06 11.73
C ARG A 70 7.00 20.61 12.17
N GLU A 71 6.52 20.42 13.39
CA GLU A 71 6.11 19.12 13.90
C GLU A 71 4.72 18.75 13.37
N PHE A 72 4.54 17.48 13.02
CA PHE A 72 3.27 16.95 12.54
C PHE A 72 3.14 15.49 12.96
N THR A 73 1.91 15.02 13.09
CA THR A 73 1.65 13.62 13.39
C THR A 73 1.31 12.83 12.14
N THR A 74 1.68 11.56 12.12
CA THR A 74 1.37 10.66 11.01
C THR A 74 1.35 9.21 11.46
N THR A 75 0.50 8.41 10.84
CA THR A 75 0.52 6.95 10.96
C THR A 75 1.41 6.30 9.90
N ASN A 76 2.03 7.09 9.00
CA ASN A 76 2.87 6.61 7.92
C ASN A 76 4.36 6.86 8.21
N PRO A 77 5.17 5.82 8.51
CA PRO A 77 6.59 5.98 8.81
C PRO A 77 7.41 6.54 7.64
N ALA A 78 6.94 6.38 6.40
CA ALA A 78 7.59 6.92 5.21
C ALA A 78 7.28 8.40 4.96
N ARG A 79 6.31 9.00 5.68
CA ARG A 79 5.92 10.41 5.48
C ARG A 79 6.97 11.33 6.10
N LYS A 80 7.60 12.15 5.26
CA LYS A 80 8.69 13.07 5.65
C LYS A 80 8.29 14.54 5.76
N TYR A 81 7.14 14.93 5.19
CA TYR A 81 6.72 16.33 5.10
C TYR A 81 5.35 16.53 5.73
N CYS A 82 5.17 17.67 6.40
CA CYS A 82 3.91 18.02 7.05
C CYS A 82 2.78 18.27 6.04
N SER A 83 3.10 18.67 4.81
CA SER A 83 2.13 18.95 3.75
C SER A 83 2.71 18.67 2.36
N ASP A 84 1.83 18.54 1.37
CA ASP A 84 2.23 18.38 -0.03
C ASP A 84 3.02 19.59 -0.54
N ALA A 85 2.63 20.80 -0.12
CA ALA A 85 3.38 22.03 -0.42
C ALA A 85 4.85 21.95 0.05
N CYS A 86 5.12 21.40 1.25
CA CYS A 86 6.49 21.22 1.72
C CYS A 86 7.23 20.14 0.93
N ARG A 87 6.54 19.07 0.51
CA ARG A 87 7.11 18.05 -0.37
C ARG A 87 7.57 18.66 -1.70
N MET A 88 6.71 19.46 -2.32
CA MET A 88 6.98 20.12 -3.60
C MET A 88 8.12 21.13 -3.48
N ARG A 89 8.10 21.99 -2.46
CA ARG A 89 9.17 22.98 -2.22
C ARG A 89 10.53 22.31 -1.95
N ALA A 90 10.55 21.26 -1.14
CA ALA A 90 11.77 20.49 -0.91
C ALA A 90 12.30 19.82 -2.18
N PHE A 91 11.41 19.38 -3.09
CA PHE A 91 11.82 18.85 -4.39
C PHE A 91 12.40 19.96 -5.28
N GLN A 92 11.69 21.09 -5.40
CA GLN A 92 12.14 22.24 -6.18
C GLN A 92 13.51 22.76 -5.72
N ALA A 93 13.73 22.87 -4.40
CA ALA A 93 15.01 23.29 -3.85
C ALA A 93 16.17 22.39 -4.33
N ARG A 94 16.00 21.07 -4.25
CA ARG A 94 17.01 20.09 -4.72
C ARG A 94 17.26 20.19 -6.22
N VAL A 95 16.22 20.36 -7.02
CA VAL A 95 16.35 20.50 -8.48
C VAL A 95 17.09 21.79 -8.83
N MET A 96 16.77 22.90 -8.16
CA MET A 96 17.42 24.19 -8.38
C MET A 96 18.91 24.15 -7.97
N GLU A 97 19.22 23.53 -6.84
CA GLU A 97 20.60 23.35 -6.37
C GLU A 97 21.42 22.48 -7.34
N ALA A 98 20.86 21.35 -7.79
CA ALA A 98 21.51 20.50 -8.78
C ALA A 98 21.77 21.24 -10.11
N ARG A 99 20.80 22.05 -10.57
CA ARG A 99 20.97 22.89 -11.77
C ARG A 99 22.07 23.94 -11.58
N ARG A 100 22.11 24.58 -10.42
CA ARG A 100 23.16 25.55 -10.08
C ARG A 100 24.54 24.90 -10.07
N ALA A 101 24.67 23.75 -9.41
CA ALA A 101 25.93 22.99 -9.38
C ALA A 101 26.39 22.58 -10.79
N GLN A 102 25.48 22.21 -11.69
CA GLN A 102 25.81 21.90 -13.09
C GLN A 102 26.32 23.12 -13.87
N ILE A 103 25.71 24.30 -13.67
CA ILE A 103 26.17 25.55 -14.29
C ILE A 103 27.58 25.90 -13.79
N GLU A 104 27.80 25.84 -12.48
CA GLU A 104 29.10 26.11 -11.85
C GLU A 104 30.18 25.10 -12.29
N ALA A 105 29.80 23.84 -12.51
CA ALA A 105 30.71 22.78 -12.96
C ALA A 105 31.00 22.77 -14.47
N THR A 106 30.32 23.60 -15.28
CA THR A 106 30.56 23.66 -16.74
C THR A 106 31.66 24.68 -17.04
N PRO A 107 32.92 24.27 -17.32
CA PRO A 107 33.95 25.21 -17.67
C PRO A 107 33.62 25.89 -19.00
N ILE A 108 33.69 27.22 -19.03
CA ILE A 108 33.59 28.02 -20.25
C ILE A 108 34.72 27.58 -21.18
N ARG A 109 34.41 26.72 -22.16
CA ARG A 109 35.33 26.43 -23.26
C ARG A 109 35.43 27.70 -24.11
N ARG A 110 36.41 28.56 -23.81
CA ARG A 110 36.79 29.66 -24.70
C ARG A 110 37.27 29.04 -26.02
N ALA A 111 36.54 29.28 -27.10
CA ALA A 111 37.00 28.97 -28.44
C ALA A 111 38.17 29.91 -28.77
N SER A 112 39.34 29.32 -29.06
CA SER A 112 40.50 30.02 -29.62
C SER A 112 40.34 30.20 -31.12
#